data_AF-A0A1Y4LLT4-F1
#
_entry.id   AF-A0A1Y4LLT4-F1
#
_cell.length_a   1.000
_cell.length_b   1.000
_cell.length_c   1.000
_cell.angle_alpha   90.00
_cell.angle_beta   90.00
_cell.angle_gamma   90.00
#
_symmetry.space_group_name_H-M   'P 1'
#
loop_
_entity.id
_entity.type
_entity.pdbx_description
1 polymer ?
#
loop_
_entity_poly.entity_id
_entity_poly.type
_entity_poly.pdbx_seq_one_letter_code
_entity_poly.pdbx_strand_id
1 'polypeptide(L)'
;MQQAAHDKAVQVESNILTQRALWLSAVSIADAFHAGPERMKRYFEALEENSEDFRRMMEEVDEDYAFEKLRLKAARVTGMDIQYLYTAIEGDDSE
;
A
#
# COMPACT_ATOMS: atom_id res chain seq x y z
N MET A 1 -27.66 11.30 -6.00
CA MET A 1 -27.07 10.82 -7.27
C MET A 1 -25.73 11.49 -7.59
N GLN A 2 -25.61 12.83 -7.52
CA GLN A 2 -24.32 13.51 -7.77
C GLN A 2 -23.18 13.05 -6.83
N GLN A 3 -23.45 12.88 -5.54
CA GLN A 3 -22.45 12.42 -4.57
C GLN A 3 -21.93 11.01 -4.91
N ALA A 4 -22.83 10.03 -5.12
CA ALA A 4 -22.44 8.67 -5.51
C ALA A 4 -21.66 8.59 -6.85
N ALA A 5 -21.92 9.51 -7.79
CA ALA A 5 -21.15 9.60 -9.04
C ALA A 5 -19.76 10.19 -8.80
N HIS A 6 -19.65 11.18 -7.92
CA HIS A 6 -18.38 11.76 -7.48
C HIS A 6 -17.52 10.75 -6.72
N ASP A 7 -18.10 10.03 -5.74
CA ASP A 7 -17.40 9.01 -4.94
C ASP A 7 -16.81 7.91 -5.85
N LYS A 8 -17.57 7.47 -6.86
CA LYS A 8 -17.10 6.51 -7.87
C LYS A 8 -15.94 7.06 -8.70
N ALA A 9 -16.00 8.33 -9.11
CA ALA A 9 -14.93 8.95 -9.88
C ALA A 9 -13.63 9.02 -9.06
N VAL A 10 -13.72 9.43 -7.79
CA VAL A 10 -12.58 9.47 -6.85
C VAL A 10 -12.01 8.07 -6.66
N GLN A 11 -12.86 7.05 -6.48
CA GLN A 11 -12.40 5.67 -6.33
C GLN A 11 -11.67 5.14 -7.57
N VAL A 12 -12.18 5.44 -8.77
CA VAL A 12 -11.51 5.06 -10.03
C VAL A 12 -10.15 5.75 -10.16
N GLU A 13 -10.08 7.04 -9.84
CA GLU A 13 -8.82 7.78 -9.86
C GLU A 13 -7.80 7.19 -8.89
N SER A 14 -8.21 6.92 -7.64
CA SER A 14 -7.37 6.27 -6.63
C SER A 14 -6.84 4.90 -7.10
N ASN A 15 -7.69 4.08 -7.73
CA ASN A 15 -7.29 2.79 -8.29
C ASN A 15 -6.27 2.94 -9.42
N ILE A 16 -6.43 3.93 -10.30
CA ILE A 16 -5.47 4.23 -11.38
C ILE A 16 -4.12 4.66 -10.80
N LEU A 17 -4.13 5.54 -9.81
CA LEU A 17 -2.90 5.99 -9.15
C LEU A 17 -2.17 4.83 -8.46
N THR A 18 -2.93 3.96 -7.78
CA THR A 18 -2.39 2.76 -7.12
C THR A 18 -1.77 1.79 -8.13
N GLN A 19 -2.45 1.52 -9.24
CA GLN A 19 -1.92 0.67 -10.31
C GLN A 19 -0.62 1.22 -10.89
N ARG A 20 -0.56 2.53 -11.16
CA ARG A 20 0.65 3.19 -11.67
C ARG A 20 1.80 3.13 -10.67
N ALA A 21 1.53 3.34 -9.37
CA ALA A 21 2.53 3.23 -8.31
C ALA A 21 3.10 1.79 -8.23
N LEU A 22 2.26 0.76 -8.37
CA LEU A 22 2.70 -0.62 -8.41
C LEU A 22 3.62 -0.90 -9.62
N TRP A 23 3.26 -0.42 -10.81
CA TRP A 23 4.11 -0.56 -12.00
C TRP A 23 5.45 0.15 -11.81
N LEU A 24 5.45 1.36 -11.26
CA LEU A 24 6.67 2.11 -10.97
C LEU A 24 7.56 1.39 -9.95
N SER A 25 6.98 0.79 -8.91
CA SER A 25 7.71 -0.03 -7.94
C SER A 25 8.37 -1.24 -8.62
N ALA A 26 7.61 -1.98 -9.44
CA ALA A 26 8.12 -3.17 -10.13
C ALA A 26 9.29 -2.85 -11.07
N VAL A 27 9.20 -1.78 -11.88
CA VAL A 27 10.32 -1.38 -12.76
C VAL A 27 11.52 -0.87 -11.96
N SER A 28 11.29 -0.15 -10.86
CA SER A 28 12.36 0.35 -9.99
C SER A 28 13.15 -0.79 -9.33
N ILE A 29 12.45 -1.84 -8.88
CA ILE A 29 13.08 -3.06 -8.33
C ILE A 29 13.86 -3.79 -9.43
N ALA A 30 13.28 -3.93 -10.63
CA ALA A 30 13.95 -4.56 -11.75
C ALA A 30 15.25 -3.84 -12.12
N ASP A 31 15.22 -2.52 -12.19
CA ASP A 31 16.40 -1.71 -12.54
C ASP A 31 17.45 -1.71 -11.42
N ALA A 32 17.04 -1.53 -10.16
CA ALA A 32 17.96 -1.43 -9.02
C ALA A 32 18.70 -2.73 -8.73
N PHE A 33 18.05 -3.88 -8.92
CA PHE A 33 18.60 -5.20 -8.62
C PHE A 33 18.92 -6.02 -9.88
N HIS A 34 18.86 -5.38 -11.06
CA HIS A 34 18.98 -6.03 -12.37
C HIS A 34 18.10 -7.28 -12.48
N ALA A 35 16.88 -7.24 -11.95
CA ALA A 35 16.01 -8.40 -11.83
C ALA A 35 15.28 -8.71 -13.15
N GLY A 36 15.64 -9.84 -13.77
CA GLY A 36 14.93 -10.36 -14.93
C GLY A 36 13.57 -10.98 -14.60
N PRO A 37 12.83 -11.48 -15.61
CA PRO A 37 11.46 -11.95 -15.47
C PRO A 37 11.23 -12.97 -14.34
N GLU A 38 12.14 -13.92 -14.15
CA GLU A 38 12.02 -14.96 -13.12
C GLU A 38 12.14 -14.39 -11.70
N ARG A 39 13.02 -13.39 -11.50
CA ARG A 39 13.15 -12.71 -10.21
C ARG A 39 11.95 -11.80 -9.95
N MET A 40 11.43 -11.13 -10.99
CA MET A 40 10.22 -10.32 -10.86
C MET A 40 8.97 -11.17 -10.60
N LYS A 41 8.89 -12.38 -11.16
CA LYS A 41 7.81 -13.33 -10.83
C LYS A 41 7.79 -13.63 -9.33
N ARG A 42 8.95 -13.92 -8.73
CA ARG A 42 9.06 -14.15 -7.28
C ARG A 42 8.67 -12.93 -6.46
N TYR A 43 8.98 -11.72 -6.94
CA TYR A 43 8.52 -10.49 -6.31
C TYR A 43 6.98 -10.41 -6.29
N PHE A 44 6.31 -10.74 -7.41
CA PHE A 44 4.85 -10.73 -7.47
C PHE A 44 4.21 -11.85 -6.64
N GLU A 45 4.79 -13.05 -6.60
CA GLU A 45 4.35 -14.14 -5.71
C GLU A 45 4.43 -13.69 -4.24
N ALA A 46 5.55 -13.07 -3.83
CA ALA A 46 5.70 -12.53 -2.48
C ALA A 46 4.72 -11.37 -2.21
N LEU A 47 4.41 -10.52 -3.20
CA LEU A 47 3.43 -9.45 -3.05
C LEU A 47 2.02 -10.02 -2.82
N GLU A 48 1.65 -11.08 -3.55
CA GLU A 48 0.37 -11.78 -3.39
C GLU A 48 0.25 -12.39 -1.98
N GLU A 49 1.23 -13.19 -1.56
CA GLU A 49 1.25 -13.80 -0.21
C GLU A 49 1.16 -12.74 0.90
N ASN A 50 1.91 -11.64 0.78
CA ASN A 50 1.85 -10.54 1.75
C ASN A 50 0.48 -9.84 1.75
N SER A 51 -0.18 -9.75 0.60
CA SER A 51 -1.50 -9.13 0.47
C SER A 51 -2.58 -10.02 1.09
N GLU A 52 -2.49 -11.34 0.94
CA GLU A 52 -3.37 -12.30 1.58
C GLU A 52 -3.20 -12.29 3.10
N ASP A 53 -1.97 -12.30 3.58
CA ASP A 53 -1.67 -12.19 5.01
C ASP A 53 -2.20 -10.88 5.60
N PHE A 54 -2.04 -9.75 4.89
CA PHE A 54 -2.60 -8.47 5.30
C PHE A 54 -4.13 -8.51 5.36
N ARG A 55 -4.79 -9.04 4.32
CA ARG A 55 -6.24 -9.20 4.29
C ARG A 55 -6.73 -10.08 5.45
N ARG A 56 -6.04 -11.18 5.74
CA ARG A 56 -6.37 -12.05 6.87
C ARG A 56 -6.26 -11.31 8.20
N MET A 57 -5.22 -10.49 8.40
CA MET A 57 -5.10 -9.66 9.62
C MET A 57 -6.23 -8.64 9.75
N MET A 58 -6.64 -8.01 8.65
CA MET A 58 -7.78 -7.08 8.61
C MET A 58 -9.09 -7.78 9.01
N GLU A 59 -9.29 -9.02 8.55
CA GLU A 59 -10.51 -9.79 8.79
C GLU A 59 -10.56 -10.44 10.19
N GLU A 60 -9.43 -10.92 10.70
CA GLU A 60 -9.35 -11.68 11.95
C GLU A 60 -9.11 -10.81 13.20
N VAL A 61 -8.50 -9.64 13.05
CA VAL A 61 -8.14 -8.76 14.17
C VAL A 61 -8.80 -7.39 14.02
N ASP A 62 -8.15 -6.46 13.34
CA ASP A 62 -8.66 -5.13 13.01
C ASP A 62 -7.69 -4.40 12.05
N GLU A 63 -8.12 -3.21 11.64
CA GLU A 63 -7.38 -2.32 10.73
C GLU A 63 -6.06 -1.82 11.32
N ASP A 64 -6.08 -1.28 12.55
CA ASP A 64 -4.92 -0.71 13.22
C ASP A 64 -3.80 -1.74 13.38
N TYR A 65 -4.16 -2.97 13.78
CA TYR A 65 -3.23 -4.08 13.92
C TYR A 65 -2.61 -4.46 12.57
N ALA A 66 -3.42 -4.63 11.53
CA ALA A 66 -2.93 -5.03 10.21
C ALA A 66 -1.97 -4.00 9.63
N PHE A 67 -2.32 -2.71 9.72
CA PHE A 67 -1.48 -1.61 9.26
C PHE A 67 -0.18 -1.52 10.06
N GLU A 68 -0.22 -1.63 11.39
CA GLU A 68 1.00 -1.54 12.20
C GLU A 68 1.94 -2.70 11.93
N LYS A 69 1.41 -3.90 11.72
CA LYS A 69 2.22 -5.05 11.31
C LYS A 69 2.87 -4.85 9.95
N LEU A 70 2.13 -4.31 8.99
CA LEU A 70 2.67 -3.98 7.67
C LEU A 70 3.78 -2.92 7.76
N ARG A 71 3.54 -1.83 8.51
CA ARG A 71 4.51 -0.75 8.73
C ARG A 71 5.79 -1.26 9.37
N LEU A 72 5.69 -2.06 10.43
CA LEU A 72 6.84 -2.67 11.11
C LEU A 72 7.61 -3.64 10.21
N LYS A 73 6.91 -4.41 9.36
CA LYS A 73 7.55 -5.29 8.38
C LYS A 73 8.30 -4.47 7.32
N ALA A 74 7.68 -3.43 6.80
CA ALA A 74 8.29 -2.53 5.83
C ALA A 74 9.54 -1.84 6.42
N ALA A 75 9.46 -1.30 7.64
CA ALA A 75 10.59 -0.66 8.33
C ALA A 75 11.78 -1.61 8.52
N ARG A 76 11.49 -2.87 8.87
CA ARG A 76 12.51 -3.91 9.03
C ARG A 76 13.21 -4.26 7.73
N VAL A 77 12.47 -4.37 6.62
CA VAL A 77 13.01 -4.74 5.31
C VAL A 77 13.84 -3.61 4.71
N THR A 78 13.40 -2.36 4.88
CA THR A 78 14.11 -1.19 4.33
C THR A 78 15.23 -0.70 5.24
N GLY A 79 15.21 -1.03 6.53
CA GLY A 79 16.07 -0.42 7.54
C GLY A 79 15.75 1.06 7.80
N MET A 80 14.62 1.56 7.28
CA MET A 80 14.17 2.93 7.44
C MET A 80 13.09 3.00 8.51
N ASP A 81 13.05 4.11 9.24
CA ASP A 81 11.88 4.43 10.05
C ASP A 81 10.75 4.90 9.13
N ILE A 82 9.63 4.17 9.16
CA ILE A 82 8.45 4.45 8.32
C ILE A 82 7.37 5.03 9.22
N GLN A 83 7.04 6.28 9.00
CA GLN A 83 5.97 6.97 9.71
C GLN A 83 4.67 6.91 8.88
N TYR A 84 3.53 6.82 9.57
CA TYR A 84 2.26 7.02 8.88
C TYR A 84 2.22 8.42 8.30
N LEU A 85 1.68 8.53 7.09
CA LEU A 85 1.19 9.81 6.59
C LEU A 85 -0.09 10.12 7.37
N TYR A 86 0.05 10.61 8.60
CA TYR A 86 -1.06 11.29 9.26
C TYR A 86 -1.34 12.54 8.44
N THR A 87 -2.31 12.43 7.53
CA THR A 87 -2.97 13.63 7.06
C THR A 87 -3.66 14.17 8.29
N ALA A 88 -3.24 15.33 8.79
CA ALA A 88 -3.95 16.03 9.84
C ALA A 88 -5.38 16.29 9.35
N ILE A 89 -6.28 15.35 9.65
CA ILE A 89 -7.73 15.49 9.55
C ILE A 89 -8.26 15.27 10.97
N GLU A 90 -7.60 15.86 11.95
CA GLU A 90 -8.18 16.10 13.27
C GLU A 90 -7.82 17.52 13.68
N GLY A 91 -8.82 18.40 13.68
CA GLY A 91 -8.85 19.62 14.48
C GLY A 91 -8.36 20.91 13.83
N ASP A 92 -9.02 21.38 12.78
CA ASP A 92 -9.32 22.83 12.69
C ASP A 92 -10.52 23.13 13.63
N ASP A 93 -10.31 22.83 14.92
CA ASP A 93 -11.10 23.31 16.05
C ASP A 93 -10.15 24.14 16.92
N SER A 94 -9.51 25.15 16.33
CA SER A 94 -8.93 26.24 17.12
C SER A 94 -10.04 27.25 17.43
N GLU A 95 -10.31 27.39 18.73
CA GLU A 95 -11.21 28.34 19.40
C GLU A 95 -11.21 29.77 18.83
#